data_AF-A0A726DG38-F1
#
_entry.id   AF-A0A726DG38-F1
#
_cell.length_a   1.000
_cell.length_b   1.000
_cell.length_c   1.000
_cell.angle_alpha   90.00
_cell.angle_beta   90.00
_cell.angle_gamma   90.00
#
_symmetry.space_group_name_H-M   'P 1'
#
loop_
_entity.id
_entity.type
_entity.pdbx_description
1 polymer ?
#
loop_
_entity_poly.entity_id
_entity_poly.type
_entity_poly.pdbx_seq_one_letter_code
_entity_poly.pdbx_strand_id
1 'polypeptide(L)' 'CPANTIRDTAEFNVFLLRNQKVLPLSSVGITRVKQEEYYVTFGALSLNSSLDDVTLEITTLIENALDIVEITQDYLQE' A
#
# COMPACT_ATOMS: atom_id res chain seq x y z
N CYS A 1 -4.13 3.82 -5.77
CA CYS A 1 -5.28 4.75 -5.76
C CYS A 1 -4.80 6.15 -6.15
N PRO A 2 -5.41 6.87 -7.11
CA PRO A 2 -5.11 8.29 -7.31
C PRO A 2 -5.29 9.07 -6.00
N ALA A 3 -4.41 10.02 -5.70
CA ALA A 3 -4.48 10.78 -4.44
C ALA A 3 -5.64 11.80 -4.45
N ASN A 4 -6.06 12.24 -5.63
CA ASN A 4 -7.17 13.19 -5.82
C ASN A 4 -8.56 12.57 -5.58
N THR A 5 -8.68 11.25 -5.56
CA THR A 5 -9.95 10.55 -5.27
C THR A 5 -10.17 10.32 -3.78
N ILE A 6 -9.24 10.77 -2.92
CA ILE A 6 -9.37 10.69 -1.46
C ILE A 6 -10.05 11.96 -0.95
N ARG A 7 -11.05 11.81 -0.08
CA ARG A 7 -11.85 12.93 0.44
C ARG A 7 -11.07 13.85 1.36
N ASP A 8 -10.33 13.28 2.30
CA ASP A 8 -9.45 13.98 3.25
C ASP A 8 -8.08 13.31 3.23
N THR A 9 -7.15 13.85 2.44
CA THR A 9 -5.81 13.28 2.29
C THR A 9 -4.98 13.41 3.56
N ALA A 10 -5.24 14.41 4.41
CA ALA A 10 -4.49 14.62 5.63
C ALA A 10 -4.84 13.56 6.68
N GLU A 11 -6.13 13.33 6.88
CA GLU A 11 -6.61 12.27 7.77
C GLU A 11 -6.18 10.89 7.24
N PHE A 12 -6.31 10.66 5.93
CA PHE A 12 -5.93 9.40 5.30
C PHE A 12 -4.44 9.09 5.46
N ASN A 13 -3.58 10.11 5.31
CA ASN A 13 -2.14 9.97 5.54
C ASN A 13 -1.84 9.57 7.00
N VAL A 14 -2.54 10.17 7.97
CA VAL A 14 -2.38 9.82 9.39
C VAL A 14 -2.84 8.39 9.64
N PHE A 15 -3.96 7.98 9.03
CA PHE A 15 -4.45 6.61 9.09
C PHE A 15 -3.40 5.61 8.57
N LEU A 16 -2.87 5.83 7.37
CA LEU A 16 -1.84 4.98 6.77
C LEU A 16 -0.58 4.90 7.64
N LEU A 17 -0.09 6.04 8.15
CA LEU A 17 1.11 6.10 8.99
C LEU A 17 0.93 5.39 10.35
N ARG A 18 -0.29 5.38 10.91
CA ARG A 18 -0.59 4.68 12.16
C ARG A 18 -0.71 3.17 11.97
N ASN A 19 -1.23 2.73 10.82
CA ASN A 19 -1.58 1.34 10.58
C ASN A 19 -0.54 0.56 9.75
N GLN A 20 0.50 1.21 9.22
CA GLN A 20 1.56 0.55 8.44
C GLN A 20 2.16 -0.68 9.15
N LYS A 21 2.29 -0.66 10.48
CA LYS A 21 2.91 -1.76 11.26
C LYS A 21 2.08 -3.05 11.29
N VAL A 22 0.82 -2.99 10.87
CA VAL A 22 -0.10 -4.12 10.88
C VAL A 22 0.06 -4.98 9.63
N LEU A 23 0.72 -4.46 8.59
CA LEU A 23 0.85 -5.11 7.27
C LEU A 23 2.28 -5.64 7.08
N PRO A 24 2.53 -6.93 7.34
CA PRO A 24 3.88 -7.50 7.28
C PRO A 24 4.44 -7.41 5.86
N LEU A 25 5.74 -7.18 5.68
CA LEU A 25 6.42 -7.13 4.37
C LEU A 25 5.95 -6.00 3.41
N SER A 26 4.93 -5.24 3.78
CA SER A 26 4.38 -4.13 3.00
C SER A 26 4.75 -2.78 3.58
N SER A 27 4.88 -1.80 2.70
CA SER A 27 4.97 -0.38 3.01
C SER A 27 4.03 0.39 2.11
N VAL A 28 3.64 1.57 2.57
CA VAL A 28 2.76 2.47 1.82
C VAL A 28 3.47 3.79 1.56
N GLY A 29 3.17 4.40 0.43
CA GLY A 29 3.75 5.68 0.05
C GLY A 29 2.94 6.39 -1.02
N ILE A 30 3.44 7.54 -1.45
CA ILE A 30 2.88 8.33 -2.54
C ILE A 30 3.94 8.36 -3.66
N THR A 31 3.53 7.96 -4.86
CA THR A 31 4.36 8.03 -6.07
C THR A 31 3.67 8.83 -7.16
N ARG A 32 4.43 9.34 -8.11
CA ARG A 32 3.90 10.11 -9.24
C ARG A 32 3.94 9.27 -10.50
N VAL A 33 2.77 9.06 -11.10
CA VAL A 33 2.62 8.41 -12.40
C VAL A 33 2.17 9.48 -13.40
N LYS A 34 3.04 9.81 -14.36
CA LYS A 34 2.88 10.97 -15.26
C LYS A 34 2.74 12.29 -14.47
N GLN A 35 1.56 12.90 -14.47
CA GLN A 35 1.27 14.17 -13.82
C GLN A 35 0.33 14.04 -12.61
N GLU A 36 0.05 12.81 -12.19
CA GLU A 36 -0.91 12.52 -11.12
C GLU A 36 -0.23 11.70 -10.01
N GLU A 37 -0.64 11.98 -8.77
CA GLU A 37 -0.11 11.32 -7.57
C GLU A 37 -0.97 10.10 -7.22
N TYR A 38 -0.33 9.04 -6.77
CA TYR A 38 -0.95 7.78 -6.44
C TYR A 38 -0.44 7.27 -5.10
N TYR A 39 -1.35 6.84 -4.25
CA TYR A 39 -1.04 5.95 -3.15
C TYR A 39 -0.63 4.57 -3.70
N VAL A 40 0.49 4.07 -3.21
CA VAL A 40 1.10 2.81 -3.62
C VAL A 40 1.46 1.96 -2.40
N THR A 41 1.19 0.66 -2.51
CA THR A 41 1.72 -0.37 -1.60
C THR A 41 2.90 -1.04 -2.28
N PHE A 42 4.01 -1.18 -1.56
CA PHE A 42 5.23 -1.77 -2.09
C PHE A 42 5.99 -2.54 -1.00
N GLY A 43 6.76 -3.53 -1.42
CA GLY A 43 7.68 -4.26 -0.54
C GLY A 43 9.08 -4.26 -1.12
N ALA A 44 10.03 -4.80 -0.36
CA ALA A 44 11.39 -5.05 -0.81
C ALA A 44 11.70 -6.54 -0.62
N LEU A 45 12.23 -7.18 -1.67
CA LEU A 45 12.67 -8.56 -1.64
C LEU A 45 14.19 -8.60 -1.44
N SER A 46 14.69 -9.57 -0.69
CA SER A 46 16.14 -9.77 -0.54
C SER A 46 16.72 -10.46 -1.78
N LEU A 47 17.88 -9.99 -2.25
CA LEU A 47 18.61 -10.62 -3.36
C LEU A 47 19.10 -12.06 -3.04
N ASN A 48 19.16 -12.40 -1.76
CA ASN A 48 19.62 -13.69 -1.27
C ASN A 48 18.46 -14.61 -0.85
N SER A 49 17.20 -14.25 -1.15
CA SER A 49 16.03 -15.08 -0.87
C SER A 49 15.98 -16.32 -1.77
N SER A 50 15.48 -17.43 -1.25
CA SER A 50 15.16 -18.59 -2.08
C SER A 50 13.94 -18.30 -2.97
N LEU A 51 13.71 -19.12 -4.01
CA LEU A 51 12.51 -18.96 -4.84
C LEU A 51 11.21 -19.13 -4.03
N ASP A 52 11.21 -20.03 -3.04
CA ASP A 52 10.07 -20.25 -2.17
C ASP A 52 9.80 -19.03 -1.28
N ASP A 53 10.86 -18.41 -0.73
CA ASP A 53 10.75 -17.17 0.04
C ASP A 53 10.21 -16.03 -0.84
N VAL A 54 10.74 -15.86 -2.05
CA VAL A 54 10.25 -14.84 -3.00
C VAL A 54 8.77 -15.07 -3.35
N THR A 55 8.37 -16.33 -3.54
CA THR A 55 6.97 -16.67 -3.83
C THR A 55 6.07 -16.30 -2.65
N LEU A 56 6.48 -16.66 -1.43
CA LEU A 56 5.77 -16.31 -0.20
C LEU A 56 5.66 -14.80 -0.03
N GLU A 57 6.77 -14.07 -0.18
CA GLU A 57 6.82 -12.61 -0.04
C GLU A 57 5.89 -11.90 -1.04
N ILE A 58 5.87 -12.36 -2.31
CA ILE A 58 4.96 -11.81 -3.34
C ILE A 58 3.50 -12.11 -3.00
N THR A 59 3.17 -13.33 -2.59
CA THR A 59 1.79 -13.69 -2.20
C THR A 59 1.32 -12.84 -1.03
N THR A 60 2.13 -12.71 0.03
CA THR A 60 1.80 -11.87 1.18
C THR A 60 1.66 -10.40 0.79
N LEU A 61 2.52 -9.88 -0.10
CA LEU A 61 2.39 -8.51 -0.61
C LEU A 61 1.05 -8.26 -1.32
N ILE A 62 0.57 -9.24 -2.10
CA ILE A 62 -0.73 -9.16 -2.79
C ILE A 62 -1.88 -9.16 -1.77
N GLU A 63 -1.85 -10.06 -0.80
CA GLU A 63 -2.86 -10.15 0.26
C GLU A 63 -2.96 -8.82 1.03
N ASN A 64 -1.83 -8.28 1.48
CA ASN A 64 -1.80 -6.99 2.16
C ASN A 64 -2.30 -5.83 1.28
N ALA A 65 -2.05 -5.87 -0.02
CA ALA A 65 -2.53 -4.84 -0.93
C ALA A 65 -4.07 -4.87 -1.02
N LEU A 66 -4.69 -6.06 -0.99
CA LEU A 66 -6.14 -6.20 -0.94
C LEU A 66 -6.70 -5.70 0.40
N ASP A 67 -6.08 -6.07 1.52
CA ASP A 67 -6.49 -5.61 2.85
C ASP A 67 -6.44 -4.08 2.97
N ILE A 68 -5.38 -3.44 2.44
CA ILE A 68 -5.31 -1.97 2.38
C ILE A 68 -6.47 -1.43 1.58
N VAL A 69 -6.76 -2.00 0.41
CA VAL A 69 -7.88 -1.51 -0.42
C VAL A 69 -9.18 -1.57 0.37
N GLU A 70 -9.47 -2.68 1.04
CA GLU A 70 -10.69 -2.84 1.83
C GLU A 70 -10.80 -1.82 2.96
N ILE A 71 -9.75 -1.68 3.78
CA ILE A 71 -9.77 -0.76 4.92
C ILE A 71 -9.80 0.72 4.48
N THR A 72 -9.33 1.01 3.27
CA THR A 72 -9.25 2.39 2.76
C THR A 72 -10.46 2.83 1.95
N GLN A 73 -11.44 1.96 1.71
CA GLN A 73 -12.64 2.26 0.92
C GLN A 73 -13.44 3.45 1.49
N ASP A 74 -13.55 3.56 2.81
CA ASP A 74 -14.31 4.62 3.49
C ASP A 74 -13.76 6.05 3.23
N TYR A 75 -12.54 6.15 2.69
CA TYR A 75 -11.86 7.41 2.41
C TYR A 75 -11.99 7.89 0.95
N LEU A 76 -12.57 7.07 0.07
CA LEU A 76 -12.81 7.42 -1.32
C LEU A 76 -13.95 8.44 -1.45
N GLN A 77 -13.81 9.35 -2.42
CA GLN A 77 -14.91 10.21 -2.87
C GLN A 77 -15.94 9.35 -3.63
N GLU A 78 -17.24 9.61 -3.39
CA GLU A 78 -18.34 9.00 -4.16
C GLU A 78 -18.28 9.37 -5.65
#